data_AF-K1Q6F1-F1
#
_entry.id   AF-K1Q6F1-F1
#
_cell.length_a   1.000
_cell.length_b   1.000
_cell.length_c   1.000
_cell.angle_alpha   90.00
_cell.angle_beta   90.00
_cell.angle_gamma   90.00
#
_symmetry.space_group_name_H-M   'P 1'
#
loop_
_entity.id
_entity.type
_entity.pdbx_description
1 polymer ?
#
loop_
_entity_poly.entity_id
_entity_poly.type
_entity_poly.pdbx_seq_one_letter_code
_entity_poly.pdbx_strand_id
1 'polypeptide(L)'
;MDKNDSNFRQTQPIMFDGMALPPIPPLLKDAKKRFEEIRNMEYRKGDIILAIYLKSGTHWVWEIVCMLLKQKAEYSKEPKELFFLEAMPDLSMVENMESPRAVNTHLPYRWLPKQHIENGGKIVHVVRNPKDVCVSLYHHMKSSEEIREIKDFKTFYETVFMNPNGEIGDWKNHFTVAMNEHFDAVYKEEMKDSHIKIQFE
;
A
#
# COMPACT_ATOMS: atom_id res chain seq x y z
N MET A 1 16.53 3.40 22.73
CA MET A 1 15.30 3.96 23.32
C MET A 1 15.63 5.37 23.76
N ASP A 2 15.34 6.36 22.90
CA ASP A 2 15.37 7.77 23.30
C ASP A 2 13.98 8.16 23.82
N LYS A 3 13.95 8.67 25.05
CA LYS A 3 12.75 8.99 25.83
C LYS A 3 12.36 10.47 25.72
N ASN A 4 12.44 11.09 24.54
CA ASN A 4 12.16 12.52 24.40
C ASN A 4 11.34 12.96 23.18
N ASP A 5 10.66 12.05 22.48
CA ASP A 5 9.78 12.42 21.35
C ASP A 5 8.29 12.21 21.70
N SER A 6 7.83 12.91 22.74
CA SER A 6 6.46 12.82 23.25
C SER A 6 5.53 13.88 22.66
N ASN A 7 5.56 14.14 21.35
CA ASN A 7 4.71 15.17 20.72
C ASN A 7 4.24 14.91 19.28
N PHE A 8 4.11 13.65 18.86
CA PHE A 8 3.36 13.32 17.64
C PHE A 8 2.27 12.28 17.93
N ARG A 9 1.16 12.75 18.50
CA ARG A 9 -0.12 12.03 18.43
C ARG A 9 -1.08 12.83 17.56
N GLN A 10 -0.70 13.01 16.30
CA GLN A 10 -1.67 13.45 15.30
C GLN A 10 -2.50 12.20 14.95
N THR A 11 -3.75 12.18 15.38
CA THR A 11 -4.70 11.07 15.15
C THR A 11 -5.52 11.26 13.88
N GLN A 12 -5.18 12.27 13.07
CA GLN A 12 -5.87 12.56 11.83
C GLN A 12 -4.98 12.14 10.66
N PRO A 13 -5.57 11.58 9.59
CA PRO A 13 -4.81 11.18 8.41
C PRO A 13 -4.13 12.38 7.76
N ILE A 14 -2.98 12.13 7.14
CA ILE A 14 -2.25 13.14 6.37
C ILE A 14 -2.89 13.19 4.99
N MET A 15 -3.44 14.35 4.61
CA MET A 15 -3.99 14.55 3.27
C MET A 15 -2.89 14.99 2.31
N PHE A 16 -2.63 14.19 1.27
CA PHE A 16 -1.64 14.50 0.25
C PHE A 16 -2.08 14.00 -1.13
N ASP A 17 -2.11 14.91 -2.11
CA ASP A 17 -2.42 14.61 -3.52
C ASP A 17 -3.68 13.73 -3.68
N GLY A 18 -4.77 14.14 -3.00
CA GLY A 18 -6.07 13.48 -2.99
C GLY A 18 -6.18 12.25 -2.09
N MET A 19 -5.09 11.79 -1.47
CA MET A 19 -5.08 10.59 -0.61
C MET A 19 -5.09 10.96 0.87
N ALA A 20 -5.78 10.17 1.68
CA ALA A 20 -5.50 10.09 3.11
C ALA A 20 -4.39 9.06 3.36
N LEU A 21 -3.39 9.44 4.13
CA LEU A 21 -2.24 8.61 4.47
C LEU A 21 -2.17 8.41 5.98
N PRO A 22 -1.62 7.26 6.43
CA PRO A 22 -1.48 7.01 7.85
C PRO A 22 -0.53 8.04 8.49
N PRO A 23 -0.85 8.53 9.71
CA PRO A 23 -0.02 9.50 10.42
C PRO A 23 1.22 8.82 11.03
N ILE A 24 2.13 8.34 10.19
CA ILE A 24 3.36 7.63 10.60
C ILE A 24 4.60 8.53 10.47
N PRO A 25 5.65 8.33 11.30
CA PRO A 25 6.77 9.26 11.47
C PRO A 25 7.50 9.78 10.21
N PRO A 26 7.73 9.03 9.11
CA PRO A 26 8.31 9.66 7.92
C PRO A 26 7.34 10.61 7.21
N LEU A 27 6.05 10.27 7.18
CA LEU A 27 5.02 11.07 6.52
C LEU A 27 4.62 12.29 7.38
N LEU A 28 4.55 12.13 8.70
CA LEU A 28 4.28 13.22 9.64
C LEU A 28 5.33 14.33 9.58
N LYS A 29 6.58 13.98 9.26
CA LYS A 29 7.66 14.96 9.10
C LYS A 29 7.48 15.75 7.81
N ASP A 30 7.40 15.05 6.68
CA ASP A 30 7.21 15.67 5.37
C ASP A 30 6.81 14.61 4.32
N ALA A 31 5.51 14.37 4.17
CA ALA A 31 4.97 13.43 3.18
C ALA A 31 5.36 13.83 1.75
N LYS A 32 5.38 15.13 1.42
CA LYS A 32 5.74 15.61 0.08
C LYS A 32 7.19 15.25 -0.23
N LYS A 33 8.12 15.59 0.67
CA LYS A 33 9.53 15.24 0.52
C LYS A 33 9.71 13.73 0.38
N ARG A 34 9.06 12.93 1.23
CA ARG A 34 9.13 11.47 1.15
C ARG A 34 8.70 10.98 -0.24
N PHE A 35 7.61 11.49 -0.79
CA PHE A 35 7.09 11.05 -2.07
C PHE A 35 7.99 11.48 -3.24
N GLU A 36 8.58 12.66 -3.16
CA GLU A 36 9.60 13.11 -4.13
C GLU A 36 10.88 12.24 -4.05
N GLU A 37 11.33 11.86 -2.86
CA GLU A 37 12.46 10.95 -2.68
C GLU A 37 12.16 9.57 -3.32
N ILE A 38 10.96 9.01 -3.09
CA ILE A 38 10.51 7.77 -3.75
C ILE A 38 10.51 7.96 -5.26
N ARG A 39 9.94 9.06 -5.74
CA ARG A 39 9.81 9.34 -7.17
C ARG A 39 11.17 9.46 -7.86
N ASN A 40 12.20 9.92 -7.14
CA ASN A 40 13.57 10.10 -7.62
C ASN A 40 14.51 8.94 -7.29
N MET A 41 14.01 7.85 -6.69
CA MET A 41 14.82 6.67 -6.36
C MET A 41 15.52 6.12 -7.60
N GLU A 42 16.83 5.87 -7.48
CA GLU A 42 17.64 5.33 -8.57
C GLU A 42 17.18 3.93 -8.96
N TYR A 43 17.12 3.67 -10.27
CA TYR A 43 16.82 2.33 -10.79
C TYR A 43 18.06 1.42 -10.75
N ARG A 44 17.88 0.17 -10.29
CA ARG A 44 18.86 -0.90 -10.51
C ARG A 44 18.24 -2.01 -11.32
N LYS A 45 18.99 -2.53 -12.28
CA LYS A 45 18.56 -3.66 -13.12
C LYS A 45 18.21 -4.85 -12.22
N GLY A 46 16.99 -5.34 -12.37
CA GLY A 46 16.49 -6.50 -11.62
C GLY A 46 15.68 -6.14 -10.38
N ASP A 47 15.60 -4.86 -9.99
CA ASP A 47 14.74 -4.41 -8.92
C ASP A 47 13.27 -4.82 -9.15
N ILE A 48 12.59 -5.04 -8.04
CA ILE A 48 11.20 -5.46 -7.97
C ILE A 48 10.45 -4.51 -7.02
N ILE A 49 9.43 -3.84 -7.52
CA ILE A 49 8.51 -3.05 -6.71
C ILE A 49 7.21 -3.82 -6.56
N LEU A 50 6.84 -4.13 -5.33
CA LEU A 50 5.54 -4.71 -4.98
C LEU A 50 4.56 -3.56 -4.73
N ALA A 51 3.85 -3.15 -5.78
CA ALA A 51 2.83 -2.11 -5.72
C ALA A 51 1.47 -2.76 -5.43
N ILE A 52 1.07 -2.77 -4.16
CA ILE A 52 -0.05 -3.60 -3.69
C ILE A 52 -1.09 -2.69 -3.06
N TYR A 53 -2.35 -2.78 -3.48
CA TYR A 53 -3.40 -2.09 -2.76
C TYR A 53 -3.57 -2.67 -1.36
N LEU A 54 -3.76 -1.81 -0.37
CA LEU A 54 -3.72 -2.22 1.02
C LEU A 54 -4.76 -3.33 1.33
N LYS A 55 -4.38 -4.30 2.17
CA LYS A 55 -5.10 -5.57 2.45
C LYS A 55 -5.32 -6.52 1.26
N SER A 56 -4.68 -6.28 0.11
CA SER A 56 -4.77 -7.19 -1.05
C SER A 56 -3.80 -8.37 -1.02
N GLY A 57 -3.16 -8.66 0.12
CA GLY A 57 -2.28 -9.82 0.28
C GLY A 57 -0.78 -9.51 0.30
N THR A 58 -0.38 -8.31 0.73
CA THR A 58 1.02 -7.88 0.76
C THR A 58 1.98 -8.86 1.42
N HIS A 59 1.62 -9.41 2.58
CA HIS A 59 2.48 -10.38 3.26
C HIS A 59 2.72 -11.64 2.42
N TRP A 60 1.69 -12.15 1.75
CA TRP A 60 1.80 -13.37 0.97
C TRP A 60 2.74 -13.17 -0.23
N VAL A 61 2.53 -12.09 -0.99
CA VAL A 61 3.35 -11.80 -2.17
C VAL A 61 4.77 -11.41 -1.78
N TRP A 62 4.96 -10.69 -0.68
CA TRP A 62 6.28 -10.41 -0.12
C TRP A 62 7.08 -11.69 0.16
N GLU A 63 6.47 -12.67 0.84
CA GLU A 63 7.15 -13.93 1.16
C GLU A 63 7.45 -14.74 -0.10
N ILE A 64 6.50 -14.84 -1.05
CA ILE A 64 6.74 -15.51 -2.34
C ILE A 64 7.95 -14.89 -3.05
N VAL A 65 7.99 -13.55 -3.18
CA VAL A 65 9.09 -12.86 -3.86
C VAL A 65 10.41 -13.05 -3.11
N CYS A 66 10.41 -12.95 -1.78
CA CYS A 66 11.59 -13.22 -0.97
C CYS A 66 12.12 -14.66 -1.18
N MET A 67 11.23 -15.66 -1.19
CA MET A 67 11.58 -17.06 -1.40
C MET A 67 12.15 -17.30 -2.81
N LEU A 68 11.57 -16.66 -3.84
CA LEU A 68 12.07 -16.74 -5.21
C LEU A 68 13.46 -16.11 -5.35
N LEU A 69 13.69 -14.95 -4.72
CA LEU A 69 14.99 -14.28 -4.75
C LEU A 69 16.06 -15.07 -3.98
N LYS A 70 15.71 -15.64 -2.83
CA LYS A 70 16.61 -16.47 -2.01
C LYS A 70 16.78 -17.90 -2.55
N GLN A 71 15.91 -18.33 -3.47
CA GLN A 71 15.79 -19.70 -3.96
C GLN A 71 15.61 -20.72 -2.82
N LYS A 72 14.85 -20.33 -1.80
CA LYS A 72 14.57 -21.14 -0.60
C LYS A 72 13.14 -20.92 -0.14
N ALA A 73 12.43 -21.99 0.17
CA ALA A 73 11.07 -21.95 0.72
C ALA A 73 11.08 -21.66 2.23
N GLU A 74 11.71 -20.56 2.63
CA GLU A 74 11.87 -20.12 4.03
C GLU A 74 11.33 -18.70 4.20
N TYR A 75 10.57 -18.49 5.28
CA TYR A 75 10.04 -17.17 5.61
C TYR A 75 11.14 -16.17 5.95
N SER A 76 10.94 -14.90 5.55
CA SER A 76 11.82 -13.83 5.99
C SER A 76 11.70 -13.61 7.50
N LYS A 77 12.84 -13.44 8.18
CA LYS A 77 12.87 -13.04 9.59
C LYS A 77 12.69 -11.54 9.77
N GLU A 78 12.92 -10.77 8.71
CA GLU A 78 12.78 -9.33 8.73
C GLU A 78 11.33 -8.92 8.49
N PRO A 79 10.77 -8.01 9.31
CA PRO A 79 9.41 -7.54 9.12
C PRO A 79 9.31 -6.77 7.80
N LYS A 80 8.34 -7.15 6.97
CA LYS A 80 8.06 -6.53 5.65
C LYS A 80 7.85 -5.01 5.76
N GLU A 81 7.39 -4.52 6.92
CA GLU A 81 7.15 -3.11 7.24
C GLU A 81 8.40 -2.25 7.03
N LEU A 82 9.60 -2.81 7.23
CA LEU A 82 10.86 -2.11 7.01
C LEU A 82 11.16 -1.86 5.53
N PHE A 83 10.42 -2.49 4.62
CA PHE A 83 10.62 -2.43 3.18
C PHE A 83 9.53 -1.63 2.45
N PHE A 84 8.64 -0.95 3.18
CA PHE A 84 7.66 -0.04 2.59
C PHE A 84 8.28 1.33 2.33
N LEU A 85 8.30 1.77 1.07
CA LEU A 85 8.94 3.02 0.67
C LEU A 85 8.40 4.24 1.44
N GLU A 86 7.09 4.31 1.62
CA GLU A 86 6.41 5.39 2.34
C GLU A 86 6.55 5.32 3.87
N ALA A 87 6.87 4.14 4.43
CA ALA A 87 6.83 3.90 5.87
C ALA A 87 8.19 3.60 6.51
N MET A 88 9.19 3.21 5.70
CA MET A 88 10.52 2.90 6.21
C MET A 88 11.16 4.14 6.87
N PRO A 89 11.98 3.97 7.92
CA PRO A 89 12.55 5.09 8.65
C PRO A 89 13.37 6.03 7.75
N ASP A 90 14.18 5.46 6.87
CA ASP A 90 15.06 6.17 5.96
C ASP A 90 15.10 5.46 4.59
N LEU A 91 14.88 6.20 3.51
CA LEU A 91 14.94 5.68 2.15
C LEU A 91 16.37 5.32 1.71
N SER A 92 17.40 5.92 2.32
CA SER A 92 18.80 5.57 2.04
C SER A 92 19.11 4.09 2.35
N MET A 93 18.30 3.43 3.18
CA MET A 93 18.40 2.00 3.43
C MET A 93 18.25 1.18 2.14
N VAL A 94 17.46 1.65 1.17
CA VAL A 94 17.27 1.00 -0.13
C VAL A 94 18.54 1.04 -0.99
N GLU A 95 19.41 2.03 -0.78
CA GLU A 95 20.69 2.09 -1.49
C GLU A 95 21.66 1.03 -0.98
N ASN A 96 21.60 0.73 0.32
CA ASN A 96 22.47 -0.26 0.97
C ASN A 96 22.00 -1.71 0.77
N MET A 97 20.83 -1.93 0.18
CA MET A 97 20.35 -3.27 -0.15
C MET A 97 21.15 -3.90 -1.29
N GLU A 98 21.47 -5.19 -1.13
CA GLU A 98 22.03 -6.01 -2.21
C GLU A 98 21.03 -6.14 -3.37
N SER A 99 21.55 -6.21 -4.60
CA SER A 99 20.72 -6.41 -5.79
C SER A 99 20.45 -7.90 -6.03
N PRO A 100 19.26 -8.28 -6.54
CA PRO A 100 18.12 -7.40 -6.87
C PRO A 100 17.36 -6.94 -5.61
N ARG A 101 16.93 -5.68 -5.59
CA ARG A 101 16.15 -5.15 -4.46
C ARG A 101 14.68 -5.51 -4.61
N ALA A 102 14.04 -5.85 -3.49
CA ALA A 102 12.58 -5.97 -3.41
C ALA A 102 12.05 -5.01 -2.35
N VAL A 103 11.12 -4.14 -2.75
CA VAL A 103 10.48 -3.15 -1.87
C VAL A 103 8.97 -3.19 -2.04
N ASN A 104 8.23 -2.81 -0.99
CA ASN A 104 6.78 -2.70 -1.00
C ASN A 104 6.35 -1.24 -1.10
N THR A 105 5.16 -1.03 -1.63
CA THR A 105 4.47 0.25 -1.49
C THR A 105 2.95 0.09 -1.65
N HIS A 106 2.21 0.90 -0.91
CA HIS A 106 0.78 1.15 -1.08
C HIS A 106 0.50 2.42 -1.88
N LEU A 107 1.54 3.10 -2.39
CA LEU A 107 1.36 4.31 -3.19
C LEU A 107 0.79 4.01 -4.57
N PRO A 108 -0.07 4.89 -5.12
CA PRO A 108 -0.53 4.81 -6.50
C PRO A 108 0.61 4.77 -7.51
N TYR A 109 0.32 4.22 -8.70
CA TYR A 109 1.27 4.12 -9.80
C TYR A 109 1.99 5.45 -10.12
N ARG A 110 1.28 6.59 -10.03
CA ARG A 110 1.81 7.94 -10.28
C ARG A 110 2.99 8.34 -9.38
N TRP A 111 3.12 7.73 -8.20
CA TRP A 111 4.17 8.01 -7.21
C TRP A 111 5.31 6.98 -7.18
N LEU A 112 5.26 5.95 -8.03
CA LEU A 112 6.37 5.01 -8.17
C LEU A 112 7.62 5.68 -8.78
N PRO A 113 8.84 5.16 -8.58
CA PRO A 113 10.07 5.78 -9.09
C PRO A 113 10.08 5.99 -10.61
N LYS A 114 10.48 7.19 -11.09
CA LYS A 114 10.49 7.54 -12.53
C LYS A 114 11.37 6.60 -13.32
N GLN A 115 12.61 6.48 -12.86
CA GLN A 115 13.62 5.67 -13.52
C GLN A 115 13.20 4.20 -13.58
N HIS A 116 12.53 3.68 -12.54
CA HIS A 116 12.09 2.29 -12.55
C HIS A 116 11.06 2.03 -13.64
N ILE A 117 10.10 2.95 -13.83
CA ILE A 117 9.11 2.84 -14.91
C ILE A 117 9.79 2.98 -16.28
N GLU A 118 10.58 4.05 -16.46
CA GLU A 118 11.19 4.41 -17.74
C GLU A 118 12.18 3.34 -18.25
N ASN A 119 12.88 2.66 -17.34
CA ASN A 119 13.85 1.63 -17.67
C ASN A 119 13.27 0.20 -17.67
N GLY A 120 11.95 0.04 -17.62
CA GLY A 120 11.29 -1.27 -17.69
C GLY A 120 11.53 -2.15 -16.47
N GLY A 121 11.64 -1.54 -15.28
CA GLY A 121 11.76 -2.24 -14.01
C GLY A 121 10.54 -3.11 -13.71
N LYS A 122 10.73 -4.18 -12.93
CA LYS A 122 9.66 -5.12 -12.63
C LYS A 122 8.74 -4.53 -11.56
N ILE A 123 7.43 -4.55 -11.84
CA ILE A 123 6.40 -4.16 -10.89
C ILE A 123 5.48 -5.37 -10.71
N VAL A 124 5.39 -5.89 -9.49
CA VAL A 124 4.39 -6.90 -9.14
C VAL A 124 3.21 -6.14 -8.53
N HIS A 125 2.13 -6.12 -9.27
CA HIS A 125 0.95 -5.38 -8.89
C HIS A 125 -0.14 -6.34 -8.42
N VAL A 126 -0.71 -6.09 -7.23
CA VAL A 126 -1.65 -7.02 -6.60
C VAL A 126 -2.93 -6.29 -6.22
N VAL A 127 -4.03 -6.81 -6.73
CA VAL A 127 -5.40 -6.35 -6.49
C VAL A 127 -6.22 -7.50 -5.94
N ARG A 128 -7.18 -7.17 -5.10
CA ARG A 128 -8.13 -8.12 -4.52
C ARG A 128 -9.53 -7.55 -4.67
N ASN A 129 -10.53 -8.42 -4.73
CA ASN A 129 -11.94 -8.03 -4.67
C ASN A 129 -12.14 -7.01 -3.53
N PRO A 130 -12.61 -5.78 -3.82
CA PRO A 130 -12.67 -4.75 -2.79
C PRO A 130 -13.65 -5.08 -1.66
N LYS A 131 -14.62 -5.99 -1.89
CA LYS A 131 -15.48 -6.54 -0.81
C LYS A 131 -14.64 -7.25 0.24
N ASP A 132 -13.72 -8.09 -0.21
CA ASP A 132 -12.82 -8.82 0.67
C ASP A 132 -11.77 -7.90 1.31
N VAL A 133 -11.32 -6.89 0.57
CA VAL A 133 -10.43 -5.85 1.11
C VAL A 133 -11.13 -5.10 2.24
N CYS A 134 -12.41 -4.72 2.08
CA CYS A 134 -13.20 -4.06 3.11
C CYS A 134 -13.30 -4.91 4.38
N VAL A 135 -13.70 -6.18 4.24
CA VAL A 135 -13.80 -7.11 5.39
C VAL A 135 -12.42 -7.31 6.02
N SER A 136 -11.38 -7.52 5.22
CA SER A 136 -10.02 -7.70 5.74
C SER A 136 -9.52 -6.47 6.48
N LEU A 137 -9.83 -5.27 6.01
CA LEU A 137 -9.45 -4.03 6.66
C LEU A 137 -10.21 -3.83 7.97
N TYR A 138 -11.52 -4.04 7.96
CA TYR A 138 -12.35 -3.95 9.16
C TYR A 138 -11.73 -4.76 10.30
N HIS A 139 -11.41 -6.03 10.04
CA HIS A 139 -10.80 -6.90 11.04
C HIS A 139 -9.36 -6.51 11.40
N HIS A 140 -8.58 -6.00 10.45
CA HIS A 140 -7.21 -5.55 10.72
C HIS A 140 -7.18 -4.33 11.65
N MET A 141 -8.12 -3.41 11.46
CA MET A 141 -8.15 -2.15 12.18
C MET A 141 -8.89 -2.26 13.53
N LYS A 142 -9.59 -3.35 13.84
CA LYS A 142 -10.29 -3.55 15.13
C LYS A 142 -9.43 -3.27 16.37
N SER A 143 -8.12 -3.46 16.30
CA SER A 143 -7.20 -3.19 17.42
C SER A 143 -6.79 -1.73 17.55
N SER A 144 -6.95 -0.92 16.49
CA SER A 144 -6.59 0.51 16.45
C SER A 144 -7.60 1.36 17.24
N GLU A 145 -7.13 2.44 17.87
CA GLU A 145 -7.99 3.35 18.65
C GLU A 145 -9.06 4.01 17.78
N GLU A 146 -8.72 4.37 16.53
CA GLU A 146 -9.64 4.99 15.55
C GLU A 146 -10.87 4.15 15.24
N ILE A 147 -10.77 2.81 15.28
CA ILE A 147 -11.88 1.91 14.92
C ILE A 147 -12.62 1.37 16.14
N ARG A 148 -12.04 1.49 17.35
CA ARG A 148 -12.73 1.06 18.59
C ARG A 148 -14.06 1.78 18.82
N GLU A 149 -14.20 3.00 18.31
CA GLU A 149 -15.44 3.78 18.42
C GLU A 149 -16.48 3.39 17.33
N ILE A 150 -16.06 2.69 16.29
CA ILE A 150 -16.94 2.26 15.20
C ILE A 150 -17.70 0.99 15.62
N LYS A 151 -18.99 1.16 15.89
CA LYS A 151 -19.83 0.15 16.54
C LYS A 151 -20.22 -1.03 15.66
N ASP A 152 -20.26 -0.85 14.34
CA ASP A 152 -20.68 -1.89 13.39
C ASP A 152 -19.98 -1.78 12.03
N PHE A 153 -20.09 -2.86 11.25
CA PHE A 153 -19.46 -2.98 9.93
C PHE A 153 -20.03 -1.99 8.91
N LYS A 154 -21.33 -1.66 9.00
CA LYS A 154 -21.97 -0.72 8.07
C LYS A 154 -21.37 0.68 8.23
N THR A 155 -21.23 1.14 9.46
CA THR A 155 -20.60 2.42 9.79
C THR A 155 -19.16 2.43 9.30
N PHE A 156 -18.38 1.37 9.55
CA PHE A 156 -17.03 1.23 9.02
C PHE A 156 -16.99 1.37 7.48
N TYR A 157 -17.86 0.65 6.79
CA TYR A 157 -17.93 0.68 5.33
C TYR A 157 -18.22 2.09 4.82
N GLU A 158 -19.18 2.80 5.41
CA GLU A 158 -19.59 4.14 4.98
C GLU A 158 -18.57 5.23 5.34
N THR A 159 -17.98 5.19 6.54
CA THR A 159 -17.15 6.30 7.06
C THR A 159 -15.65 6.12 6.86
N VAL A 160 -15.19 4.89 6.66
CA VAL A 160 -13.75 4.56 6.49
C VAL A 160 -13.48 4.02 5.10
N PHE A 161 -14.19 2.97 4.68
CA PHE A 161 -13.88 2.27 3.43
C PHE A 161 -14.31 3.05 2.19
N MET A 162 -15.55 3.53 2.15
CA MET A 162 -16.09 4.31 1.03
C MET A 162 -15.83 5.80 1.13
N ASN A 163 -15.20 6.26 2.21
CA ASN A 163 -14.87 7.67 2.37
C ASN A 163 -13.83 8.06 1.32
N PRO A 164 -14.15 8.94 0.35
CA PRO A 164 -13.20 9.35 -0.69
C PRO A 164 -11.98 10.09 -0.11
N ASN A 165 -12.11 10.64 1.10
CA ASN A 165 -11.02 11.26 1.85
C ASN A 165 -10.36 10.30 2.86
N GLY A 166 -10.67 8.99 2.81
CA GLY A 166 -10.09 7.95 3.67
C GLY A 166 -8.91 7.24 3.01
N GLU A 167 -8.13 6.47 3.79
CA GLU A 167 -6.91 5.77 3.31
C GLU A 167 -7.16 4.78 2.15
N ILE A 168 -8.43 4.41 1.97
CA ILE A 168 -8.91 3.42 0.99
C ILE A 168 -9.61 4.09 -0.20
N GLY A 169 -10.25 5.24 0.02
CA GLY A 169 -11.23 5.83 -0.91
C GLY A 169 -10.68 6.17 -2.29
N ASP A 170 -9.35 6.22 -2.43
CA ASP A 170 -8.66 6.52 -3.67
C ASP A 170 -8.41 5.29 -4.58
N TRP A 171 -9.22 4.22 -4.48
CA TRP A 171 -9.07 2.99 -5.28
C TRP A 171 -8.95 3.28 -6.79
N LYS A 172 -9.81 4.15 -7.33
CA LYS A 172 -9.80 4.48 -8.77
C LYS A 172 -8.53 5.21 -9.21
N ASN A 173 -7.95 6.06 -8.37
CA ASN A 173 -6.70 6.76 -8.71
C ASN A 173 -5.44 6.01 -8.24
N HIS A 174 -5.61 4.86 -7.56
CA HIS A 174 -4.50 3.96 -7.24
C HIS A 174 -3.90 3.33 -8.52
N PHE A 175 -4.74 3.11 -9.53
CA PHE A 175 -4.37 2.48 -10.80
C PHE A 175 -4.29 3.47 -11.96
N THR A 176 -3.58 3.06 -13.02
CA THR A 176 -3.72 3.70 -14.33
C THR A 176 -5.10 3.38 -14.92
N VAL A 177 -5.55 4.17 -15.90
CA VAL A 177 -6.83 3.93 -16.60
C VAL A 177 -6.87 2.50 -17.17
N ALA A 178 -5.82 2.07 -17.87
CA ALA A 178 -5.75 0.73 -18.45
C ALA A 178 -5.78 -0.40 -17.40
N MET A 179 -5.17 -0.17 -16.23
CA MET A 179 -5.22 -1.12 -15.12
C MET A 179 -6.61 -1.22 -14.48
N ASN A 180 -7.31 -0.08 -14.35
CA ASN A 180 -8.72 -0.07 -13.94
C ASN A 180 -9.59 -0.85 -14.93
N GLU A 181 -9.49 -0.56 -16.23
CA GLU A 181 -10.27 -1.25 -17.27
C GLU A 181 -10.03 -2.76 -17.26
N HIS A 182 -8.76 -3.18 -17.09
CA HIS A 182 -8.42 -4.59 -16.98
C HIS A 182 -8.99 -5.23 -15.71
N PHE A 183 -8.87 -4.55 -14.57
CA PHE A 183 -9.45 -5.02 -13.31
C PHE A 183 -10.98 -5.15 -13.41
N ASP A 184 -11.66 -4.15 -13.97
CA ASP A 184 -13.11 -4.14 -14.12
C ASP A 184 -13.59 -5.28 -15.02
N ALA A 185 -12.86 -5.58 -16.10
CA ALA A 185 -13.16 -6.70 -16.98
C ALA A 185 -13.06 -8.05 -16.25
N VAL A 186 -11.96 -8.28 -15.52
CA VAL A 186 -11.76 -9.49 -14.72
C VAL A 186 -12.82 -9.58 -13.62
N TYR A 187 -13.04 -8.50 -12.88
CA TYR A 187 -14.01 -8.44 -11.80
C TYR A 187 -15.42 -8.75 -12.28
N LYS A 188 -15.85 -8.15 -13.40
CA LYS A 188 -17.16 -8.39 -14.00
C LYS A 188 -17.37 -9.86 -14.35
N GLU A 189 -16.36 -10.50 -14.91
CA GLU A 189 -16.43 -11.92 -15.28
C GLU A 189 -16.46 -12.83 -14.05
N GLU A 190 -15.54 -12.64 -13.10
CA GLU A 190 -15.43 -13.45 -11.88
C GLU A 190 -16.63 -13.28 -10.95
N MET A 191 -17.28 -12.11 -10.96
CA MET A 191 -18.40 -11.79 -10.07
C MET A 191 -19.76 -11.87 -10.77
N LYS A 192 -19.85 -12.37 -12.01
CA LYS A 192 -21.10 -12.40 -12.79
C LYS A 192 -22.24 -13.15 -12.10
N ASP A 193 -21.91 -14.18 -11.33
CA ASP A 193 -22.87 -15.02 -10.60
C ASP A 193 -23.11 -14.53 -9.16
N SER A 194 -22.47 -13.42 -8.75
CA SER A 194 -22.62 -12.87 -7.41
C SER A 194 -23.92 -12.08 -7.29
N HIS A 195 -24.75 -12.46 -6.32
CA HIS A 195 -25.96 -11.70 -5.95
C HIS A 195 -25.65 -10.40 -5.20
N ILE A 196 -24.39 -10.12 -4.86
CA ILE A 196 -23.97 -8.94 -4.11
C ILE A 196 -23.54 -7.86 -5.11
N LYS A 197 -24.29 -6.76 -5.19
CA LYS A 197 -23.91 -5.59 -6.00
C LYS A 197 -23.14 -4.59 -5.13
N ILE A 198 -21.93 -4.24 -5.53
CA ILE A 198 -21.19 -3.08 -5.00
C ILE A 198 -21.13 -2.08 -6.14
N GLN A 199 -21.50 -0.83 -5.88
CA GLN A 199 -21.21 0.26 -6.79
C GLN A 199 -19.97 0.97 -6.27
N PHE A 200 -18.93 1.00 -7.10
CA PHE A 200 -17.80 1.92 -6.93
C PHE A 200 -18.16 3.21 -7.69
N GLU A 201 -19.23 3.87 -7.29
CA GLU A 201 -19.68 5.16 -7.84
C GLU A 201 -19.96 6.14 -6.71
#